data_AF-A0A2R6L8E2-F1
#
_entry.id   AF-A0A2R6L8E2-F1
#
_cell.length_a   1.000
_cell.length_b   1.000
_cell.length_c   1.000
_cell.angle_alpha   90.00
_cell.angle_beta   90.00
_cell.angle_gamma   90.00
#
_symmetry.space_group_name_H-M   'P 1'
#
loop_
_entity.id
_entity.type
_entity.pdbx_description
1 polymer ?
#
loop_
_entity_poly.entity_id
_entity_poly.type
_entity_poly.pdbx_seq_one_letter_code
_entity_poly.pdbx_strand_id
1 'polypeptide(L)'
;MAEFNLQPRLDATGSEAGDAVALLTPHVEEYESVAFGEDSTDATERDGVLVPDAYLEIDGVGVFAEIYTALTPEQSVVDVGLWGPTAERFPVRVQHYALQQISQPDLYEFHALDSKVTLVIAESKLEAEEVQREVPGAALG
;
A
#
# COMPACT_ATOMS: atom_id res chain seq x y z
N MET A 1 -6.87 -13.56 -8.33
CA MET A 1 -5.56 -13.24 -7.76
C MET A 1 -5.21 -11.89 -8.33
N ALA A 2 -4.80 -10.98 -7.46
CA ALA A 2 -4.61 -9.58 -7.80
C ALA A 2 -3.11 -9.27 -7.82
N GLU A 3 -2.70 -8.39 -8.73
CA GLU A 3 -1.30 -7.99 -8.81
C GLU A 3 -0.84 -7.33 -7.49
N PHE A 4 -1.66 -6.45 -6.93
CA PHE A 4 -1.37 -5.70 -5.71
C PHE A 4 -2.53 -5.76 -4.71
N ASN A 5 -2.20 -5.55 -3.42
CA ASN A 5 -3.19 -5.25 -2.39
C ASN A 5 -2.93 -3.90 -1.75
N LEU A 6 -4.00 -3.25 -1.28
CA LEU A 6 -3.91 -2.00 -0.55
C LEU A 6 -4.91 -2.00 0.61
N GLN A 7 -4.42 -1.76 1.83
CA GLN A 7 -5.22 -1.72 3.05
C GLN A 7 -5.00 -0.41 3.80
N PRO A 8 -6.02 0.45 3.97
CA PRO A 8 -5.88 1.66 4.78
C PRO A 8 -5.81 1.28 6.26
N ARG A 9 -4.94 1.95 7.01
CA ARG A 9 -4.86 1.86 8.48
C ARG A 9 -5.35 3.18 9.05
N LEU A 10 -6.39 3.12 9.87
CA LEU A 10 -7.12 4.30 10.31
C LEU A 10 -6.72 4.73 11.73
N ASP A 11 -6.94 6.00 12.07
CA ASP A 11 -6.83 6.49 13.45
C ASP A 11 -8.05 5.97 14.25
N ALA A 12 -7.78 5.15 15.27
CA ALA A 12 -8.82 4.53 16.10
C ALA A 12 -9.59 5.54 16.96
N THR A 13 -9.07 6.75 17.16
CA THR A 13 -9.69 7.79 18.01
C THR A 13 -10.93 8.39 17.37
N GLY A 14 -11.04 8.34 16.04
CA GLY A 14 -12.09 9.02 15.28
C GLY A 14 -12.67 8.20 14.12
N SER A 15 -12.32 6.93 14.01
CA SER A 15 -12.75 6.06 12.90
C SER A 15 -13.35 4.75 13.42
N GLU A 16 -14.26 4.21 12.64
CA GLU A 16 -14.82 2.87 12.80
C GLU A 16 -14.45 2.00 11.60
N ALA A 17 -14.57 0.67 11.74
CA ALA A 17 -14.18 -0.26 10.69
C ALA A 17 -14.94 -0.05 9.38
N GLY A 18 -16.21 0.37 9.46
CA GLY A 18 -17.03 0.72 8.30
C GLY A 18 -16.54 1.94 7.52
N ASP A 19 -15.74 2.81 8.15
CA ASP A 19 -15.16 3.98 7.47
C ASP A 19 -14.13 3.56 6.42
N ALA A 20 -13.44 2.42 6.63
CA ALA A 20 -12.53 1.87 5.63
C ALA A 20 -13.28 1.46 4.36
N VAL A 21 -14.41 0.77 4.49
CA VAL A 21 -15.25 0.39 3.35
C VAL A 21 -15.75 1.63 2.62
N ALA A 22 -16.25 2.63 3.37
CA ALA A 22 -16.73 3.90 2.80
C ALA A 22 -15.61 4.66 2.07
N LEU A 23 -14.39 4.64 2.60
CA LEU A 23 -13.21 5.25 2.01
C LEU A 23 -12.77 4.55 0.71
N LEU A 24 -12.85 3.22 0.68
CA LEU A 24 -12.39 2.39 -0.45
C LEU A 24 -13.43 2.25 -1.57
N THR A 25 -14.73 2.34 -1.25
CA THR A 25 -15.85 2.16 -2.20
C THR A 25 -15.71 3.02 -3.46
N PRO A 26 -15.39 4.33 -3.40
CA PRO A 26 -15.26 5.16 -4.59
C PRO A 26 -14.23 4.63 -5.60
N HIS A 27 -13.15 4.00 -5.14
CA HIS A 27 -12.12 3.46 -6.01
C HIS A 27 -12.57 2.18 -6.72
N VAL A 28 -13.36 1.35 -6.06
CA VAL A 28 -13.97 0.15 -6.68
C VAL A 28 -15.01 0.55 -7.73
N GLU A 29 -15.76 1.63 -7.48
CA GLU A 29 -16.74 2.15 -8.44
C GLU A 29 -16.09 2.85 -9.64
N GLU A 30 -14.93 3.49 -9.43
CA GLU A 30 -14.20 4.24 -10.47
C GLU A 30 -13.40 3.34 -11.41
N TYR A 31 -12.71 2.32 -10.88
CA TYR A 31 -11.76 1.51 -11.65
C TYR A 31 -12.24 0.08 -11.83
N GLU A 32 -12.41 -0.36 -13.09
CA GLU A 32 -12.79 -1.74 -13.41
C GLU A 32 -11.76 -2.79 -12.96
N SER A 33 -10.49 -2.39 -12.77
CA SER A 33 -9.38 -3.25 -12.34
C SER A 33 -9.22 -3.34 -10.81
N VAL A 34 -10.21 -2.84 -10.06
CA VAL A 34 -10.18 -2.76 -8.60
C VAL A 34 -11.38 -3.47 -8.02
N ALA A 35 -11.15 -4.32 -7.02
CA ALA A 35 -12.19 -5.03 -6.30
C ALA A 35 -11.89 -5.05 -4.80
N PHE A 36 -12.91 -5.34 -3.99
CA PHE A 36 -12.69 -5.70 -2.60
C PHE A 36 -12.17 -7.13 -2.53
N GLY A 37 -11.02 -7.34 -1.87
CA GLY A 37 -10.57 -8.69 -1.52
C GLY A 37 -11.31 -9.23 -0.30
N GLU A 38 -11.63 -8.35 0.65
CA GLU A 38 -12.55 -8.60 1.74
C GLU A 38 -13.37 -7.34 1.97
N ASP A 39 -14.70 -7.48 1.97
CA ASP A 39 -15.65 -6.40 2.25
C ASP A 39 -16.28 -6.68 3.61
N SER A 40 -15.46 -6.47 4.64
CA SER A 40 -15.83 -6.67 6.03
C SER A 40 -15.76 -5.36 6.80
N THR A 41 -16.73 -5.15 7.67
CA THR A 41 -16.71 -4.07 8.66
C THR A 41 -16.08 -4.52 9.98
N ASP A 42 -15.32 -5.62 9.97
CA ASP A 42 -14.50 -6.04 11.09
C ASP A 42 -13.13 -5.33 11.06
N ALA A 43 -12.55 -5.14 12.24
CA ALA A 43 -11.23 -4.54 12.38
C ALA A 43 -10.56 -5.00 13.67
N THR A 44 -9.23 -4.98 13.66
CA THR A 44 -8.41 -5.12 14.85
C THR A 44 -7.80 -3.76 15.22
N GLU A 45 -8.03 -3.33 16.45
CA GLU A 45 -7.35 -2.15 16.98
C GLU A 45 -6.06 -2.53 17.69
N ARG A 46 -4.98 -1.80 17.42
CA ARG A 46 -3.71 -1.93 18.13
C ARG A 46 -2.98 -0.61 18.22
N ASP A 47 -2.58 -0.22 19.43
CA ASP A 47 -1.76 0.97 19.70
C ASP A 47 -2.35 2.27 19.11
N GLY A 48 -3.68 2.41 19.12
CA GLY A 48 -4.39 3.57 18.56
C GLY A 48 -4.57 3.55 17.04
N VAL A 49 -4.16 2.46 16.38
CA VAL A 49 -4.35 2.24 14.94
C VAL A 49 -5.43 1.18 14.74
N LEU A 50 -6.44 1.51 13.96
CA LEU A 50 -7.49 0.60 13.55
C LEU A 50 -7.08 -0.05 12.22
N VAL A 51 -6.89 -1.37 12.22
CA VAL A 51 -6.57 -2.16 11.04
C VAL A 51 -7.84 -2.90 10.59
N PRO A 52 -8.55 -2.39 9.57
CA PRO A 52 -9.75 -3.03 9.05
C PRO A 52 -9.40 -4.30 8.29
N ASP A 53 -10.29 -5.28 8.30
CA ASP A 53 -10.15 -6.46 7.43
C ASP A 53 -10.40 -6.11 5.95
N ALA A 54 -11.03 -4.97 5.67
CA ALA A 54 -11.24 -4.49 4.31
C ALA A 54 -9.94 -4.08 3.62
N TYR A 55 -9.73 -4.58 2.40
CA TYR A 55 -8.61 -4.21 1.52
C TYR A 55 -9.02 -4.28 0.05
N LEU A 56 -8.26 -3.56 -0.78
CA LEU A 56 -8.39 -3.59 -2.23
C LEU A 56 -7.50 -4.67 -2.85
N GLU A 57 -8.04 -5.32 -3.86
CA GLU A 57 -7.36 -6.11 -4.88
C GLU A 57 -7.26 -5.25 -6.14
N ILE A 58 -6.04 -5.02 -6.62
CA ILE A 58 -5.78 -4.06 -7.69
C ILE A 58 -4.88 -4.70 -8.74
N ASP A 59 -5.31 -4.66 -10.00
CA ASP A 59 -4.49 -5.01 -11.15
C ASP A 59 -3.93 -3.75 -11.82
N GLY A 60 -2.62 -3.73 -12.04
CA GLY A 60 -1.90 -2.62 -12.67
C GLY A 60 -1.30 -1.61 -11.70
N VAL A 61 0.02 -1.41 -11.82
CA VAL A 61 0.80 -0.49 -10.98
C VAL A 61 0.32 0.96 -11.05
N GLY A 62 -0.19 1.42 -12.20
CA GLY A 62 -0.67 2.80 -12.37
C GLY A 62 -1.87 3.11 -11.48
N VAL A 63 -2.89 2.25 -11.51
CA VAL A 63 -4.10 2.39 -10.68
C VAL A 63 -3.74 2.23 -9.20
N PHE A 64 -2.86 1.26 -8.87
CA PHE A 64 -2.34 1.11 -7.52
C PHE A 64 -1.68 2.39 -6.99
N ALA A 65 -0.81 3.02 -7.79
CA ALA A 65 -0.10 4.24 -7.43
C ALA A 65 -1.05 5.44 -7.27
N GLU A 66 -2.09 5.54 -8.13
CA GLU A 66 -3.10 6.59 -8.04
C GLU A 66 -3.92 6.47 -6.75
N ILE A 67 -4.43 5.28 -6.44
CA ILE A 67 -5.22 5.03 -5.21
C ILE A 67 -4.34 5.23 -3.96
N TYR A 68 -3.12 4.72 -3.96
CA TYR A 68 -2.18 4.94 -2.86
C TYR A 68 -1.95 6.44 -2.59
N THR A 69 -1.72 7.21 -3.65
CA THR A 69 -1.50 8.66 -3.56
C THR A 69 -2.74 9.40 -3.09
N ALA A 70 -3.94 8.92 -3.46
CA ALA A 70 -5.21 9.50 -3.02
C ALA A 70 -5.50 9.25 -1.53
N LEU A 71 -5.16 8.05 -1.03
CA LEU A 71 -5.43 7.66 0.37
C LEU A 71 -4.43 8.23 1.38
N THR A 72 -3.17 8.41 0.99
CA THR A 72 -2.11 8.91 1.88
C THR A 72 -2.40 10.27 2.55
N PRO A 73 -3.00 11.27 1.88
CA PRO A 73 -3.32 12.56 2.50
C PRO A 73 -4.64 12.57 3.31
N GLU A 74 -5.41 11.48 3.32
CA GLU A 74 -6.68 11.42 4.04
C GLU A 74 -6.48 11.50 5.55
N GLN A 75 -7.20 12.40 6.22
CA GLN A 75 -6.96 12.71 7.64
C GLN A 75 -7.21 11.51 8.57
N SER A 76 -8.11 10.60 8.21
CA SER A 76 -8.38 9.39 8.97
C SER A 76 -7.34 8.30 8.76
N VAL A 77 -6.50 8.40 7.72
CA VAL A 77 -5.51 7.38 7.35
C VAL A 77 -4.17 7.70 8.00
N VAL A 78 -3.72 6.80 8.88
CA VAL A 78 -2.43 6.91 9.56
C VAL A 78 -1.31 6.31 8.71
N ASP A 79 -1.61 5.22 8.00
CA ASP A 79 -0.68 4.53 7.11
C ASP A 79 -1.46 3.68 6.10
N VAL A 80 -0.78 3.22 5.05
CA VAL A 80 -1.37 2.36 4.01
C VAL A 80 -0.53 1.10 3.90
N GLY A 81 -1.12 -0.04 4.27
CA GLY A 81 -0.55 -1.36 4.04
C GLY A 81 -0.51 -1.67 2.55
N LEU A 82 0.67 -1.97 2.02
CA LEU A 82 0.90 -2.22 0.59
C LEU A 82 0.95 -3.71 0.23
N TRP A 83 0.93 -4.57 1.23
CA TRP A 83 0.99 -6.02 1.09
C TRP A 83 -0.28 -6.60 1.69
N GLY A 84 -0.84 -7.61 1.03
CA GLY A 84 -2.04 -8.29 1.47
C GLY A 84 -1.96 -9.79 1.21
N PRO A 85 -3.03 -10.52 1.55
CA PRO A 85 -3.04 -11.99 1.49
C PRO A 85 -3.05 -12.53 0.06
N THR A 86 -3.50 -11.75 -0.92
CA THR A 86 -3.68 -12.18 -2.31
C THR A 86 -2.71 -11.53 -3.29
N ALA A 87 -1.79 -10.69 -2.80
CA ALA A 87 -0.83 -9.93 -3.59
C ALA A 87 0.20 -10.86 -4.23
N GLU A 88 0.39 -10.68 -5.54
CA GLU A 88 1.45 -11.33 -6.29
C GLU A 88 2.73 -10.49 -6.32
N ARG A 89 2.62 -9.16 -6.16
CA ARG A 89 3.74 -8.24 -6.17
C ARG A 89 3.80 -7.42 -4.88
N PHE A 90 5.02 -7.04 -4.49
CA PHE A 90 5.32 -6.52 -3.16
C PHE A 90 6.02 -5.15 -3.26
N PRO A 91 5.26 -4.05 -3.37
CA PRO A 91 5.81 -2.71 -3.42
C PRO A 91 6.42 -2.27 -2.10
N VAL A 92 7.52 -1.52 -2.17
CA VAL A 92 8.18 -0.85 -1.05
C VAL A 92 8.38 0.62 -1.40
N ARG A 93 7.97 1.52 -0.51
CA ARG A 93 8.18 2.96 -0.67
C ARG A 93 9.63 3.29 -0.38
N VAL A 94 10.31 3.92 -1.33
CA VAL A 94 11.70 4.35 -1.17
C VAL A 94 11.84 5.81 -1.61
N GLN A 95 12.41 6.63 -0.74
CA GLN A 95 12.81 7.99 -1.09
C GLN A 95 13.90 7.95 -2.17
N HIS A 96 13.80 8.83 -3.18
CA HIS A 96 14.68 8.85 -4.35
C HIS A 96 16.18 8.89 -4.00
N TYR A 97 16.54 9.60 -2.93
CA TYR A 97 17.94 9.69 -2.50
C TYR A 97 18.54 8.34 -2.03
N ALA A 98 17.69 7.37 -1.70
CA ALA A 98 18.09 6.06 -1.21
C ALA A 98 17.99 4.95 -2.26
N LEU A 99 17.42 5.21 -3.45
CA LEU A 99 17.37 4.21 -4.53
C LEU A 99 18.76 3.69 -4.93
N GLN A 100 19.78 4.55 -4.86
CA GLN A 100 21.18 4.20 -5.13
C GLN A 100 21.79 3.19 -4.13
N GLN A 101 21.10 2.86 -3.04
CA GLN A 101 21.57 1.91 -2.03
C GLN A 101 21.11 0.48 -2.32
N ILE A 102 20.17 0.31 -3.25
CA ILE A 102 19.68 -1.01 -3.66
C ILE A 102 20.77 -1.71 -4.46
N SER A 103 21.23 -2.86 -4.00
CA SER A 103 22.41 -3.53 -4.57
C SER A 103 22.13 -4.14 -5.94
N GLN A 104 20.90 -4.59 -6.19
CA GLN A 104 20.50 -5.31 -7.39
C GLN A 104 19.23 -4.68 -8.01
N PRO A 105 19.31 -3.45 -8.53
CA PRO A 105 18.14 -2.73 -9.03
C PRO A 105 17.43 -3.46 -10.18
N ASP A 106 18.15 -4.24 -10.99
CA ASP A 106 17.58 -4.97 -12.13
C ASP A 106 16.56 -6.07 -11.75
N LEU A 107 16.46 -6.41 -10.46
CA LEU A 107 15.47 -7.36 -9.94
C LEU A 107 14.09 -6.73 -9.69
N TYR A 108 13.98 -5.40 -9.77
CA TYR A 108 12.80 -4.67 -9.36
C TYR A 108 12.22 -3.83 -10.48
N GLU A 109 10.90 -3.67 -10.48
CA GLU A 109 10.24 -2.59 -11.22
C GLU A 109 10.22 -1.32 -10.38
N PHE A 110 10.40 -0.16 -11.00
CA PHE A 110 10.38 1.13 -10.34
C PHE A 110 9.24 1.99 -10.90
N HIS A 111 8.38 2.47 -10.01
CA HIS A 111 7.30 3.38 -10.35
C HIS A 111 7.36 4.64 -9.50
N ALA A 112 7.67 5.77 -10.12
CA ALA A 112 7.73 7.05 -9.40
C ALA A 112 6.32 7.52 -9.04
N LEU A 113 6.05 7.72 -7.75
CA LEU A 113 4.78 8.28 -7.26
C LEU A 113 4.77 9.80 -7.43
N ASP A 114 5.88 10.43 -7.08
CA ASP A 114 6.07 11.86 -7.20
C ASP A 114 7.56 12.21 -7.43
N SER A 115 7.94 13.46 -7.17
CA SER A 115 9.33 13.91 -7.31
C SER A 115 10.32 13.38 -6.26
N LYS A 116 9.84 12.69 -5.22
CA LYS A 116 10.60 12.28 -4.03
C LYS A 116 10.49 10.80 -3.71
N VAL A 117 9.39 10.14 -4.03
CA VAL A 117 9.10 8.77 -3.64
C VAL A 117 8.89 7.90 -4.88
N THR A 118 9.52 6.73 -4.87
CA THR A 118 9.34 5.66 -5.85
C THR A 118 8.86 4.40 -5.15
N LEU A 119 7.92 3.69 -5.76
CA LEU A 119 7.62 2.31 -5.44
C LEU A 119 8.66 1.41 -6.09
N VAL A 120 9.37 0.66 -5.26
CA VAL A 120 10.24 -0.45 -5.68
C VAL A 120 9.43 -1.73 -5.57
N ILE A 121 9.14 -2.37 -6.69
CA ILE A 121 8.19 -3.47 -6.77
C ILE A 121 8.94 -4.77 -6.99
N ALA A 122 8.86 -5.66 -5.99
CA ALA A 122 9.42 -6.99 -6.05
C ALA A 122 8.38 -8.03 -6.49
N GLU A 123 8.85 -9.12 -7.11
CA GLU A 123 8.01 -10.28 -7.47
C GLU A 123 7.82 -11.26 -6.30
N SER A 124 8.59 -11.09 -5.22
CA SER A 124 8.44 -11.89 -4.01
C SER A 124 8.57 -11.06 -2.74
N LYS A 125 7.90 -11.53 -1.69
CA LYS A 125 7.99 -10.92 -0.36
C LYS A 125 9.42 -10.90 0.19
N LEU A 126 10.21 -11.94 -0.09
CA LEU A 126 11.60 -12.03 0.38
C LEU A 126 12.47 -10.92 -0.23
N GLU A 127 12.30 -10.66 -1.52
CA GLU A 127 13.02 -9.60 -2.22
C GLU A 127 12.59 -8.21 -1.73
N ALA A 128 11.30 -8.02 -1.44
CA ALA A 128 10.79 -6.78 -0.84
C ALA A 128 11.35 -6.54 0.57
N GLU A 129 11.43 -7.59 1.40
CA GLU A 129 12.08 -7.53 2.70
C GLU A 129 13.57 -7.20 2.60
N GLU A 130 14.25 -7.65 1.54
CA GLU A 130 15.65 -7.29 1.31
C GLU A 130 15.82 -5.81 0.97
N VAL A 131 14.95 -5.24 0.13
CA VAL A 131 14.93 -3.78 -0.12
C VAL A 131 14.77 -3.01 1.18
N GLN A 132 13.88 -3.44 2.09
CA GLN A 132 13.70 -2.80 3.39
C GLN A 132 14.93 -2.90 4.31
N ARG A 133 15.81 -3.89 4.12
CA ARG A 133 17.07 -4.01 4.88
C ARG A 133 18.20 -3.18 4.28
N GLU A 134 18.25 -3.08 2.96
CA GLU A 134 19.27 -2.30 2.24
C GLU A 134 19.04 -0.79 2.38
N VAL A 135 17.77 -0.37 2.35
CA VAL A 135 17.38 1.03 2.42
C VAL A 135 17.34 1.51 3.87
N PRO A 136 17.86 2.71 4.20
CA PRO A 136 17.80 3.24 5.56
C PRO A 136 16.34 3.45 5.98
N GLY A 137 16.00 3.10 7.22
CA GLY A 137 14.62 3.23 7.71
C GLY A 137 13.99 4.62 7.53
N ALA A 138 14.77 5.70 7.63
CA ALA A 138 14.28 7.07 7.38
C ALA A 138 13.94 7.37 5.90
N ALA A 139 14.41 6.52 4.98
CA ALA A 139 14.11 6.58 3.55
C ALA A 139 12.98 5.63 3.15
N LEU A 140 12.53 4.77 4.06
CA LEU A 140 11.29 4.01 3.94
C LEU A 140 10.18 4.95 4.40
N GLY A 141 9.25 5.27 3.48
CA GLY A 141 8.15 6.20 3.73
C GLY A 141 7.25 5.73 4.86
#